data_AF-A0AAE1QFK9-F1
#
_entry.id   AF-A0AAE1QFK9-F1
#
_cell.length_a   1.000
_cell.length_b   1.000
_cell.length_c   1.000
_cell.angle_alpha   90.00
_cell.angle_beta   90.00
_cell.angle_gamma   90.00
#
_symmetry.space_group_name_H-M   'P 1'
#
loop_
_entity.id
_entity.type
_entity.pdbx_description
1 polymer ?
#
loop_
_entity_poly.entity_id
_entity_poly.type
_entity_poly.pdbx_seq_one_letter_code
_entity_poly.pdbx_strand_id
1 'polypeptide(L)'
;MKRVSRLLRDQLTTPKERAVYWTEYVIRHKGAPQLKCPAAELSWVEFLMLDVLAVLLVVLLITIYFLYRIFRVILAKIFGHQKVKSKLE
;
A
#
# COMPACT_ATOMS: atom_id res chain seq x y z
N MET A 1 14.62 21.54 -11.97
CA MET A 1 13.57 21.40 -13.02
C MET A 1 14.06 21.68 -14.46
N LYS A 2 14.90 22.69 -14.73
CA LYS A 2 15.31 23.04 -16.11
C LYS A 2 16.09 21.95 -16.86
N ARG A 3 16.87 21.10 -16.15
CA ARG A 3 17.69 20.03 -16.75
C ARG A 3 16.86 18.86 -17.28
N VAL A 4 15.88 18.41 -16.50
CA VAL A 4 14.96 17.32 -16.88
C VAL A 4 14.07 17.72 -18.05
N SER A 5 13.56 18.96 -18.05
CA SER A 5 12.77 19.50 -19.16
C SER A 5 13.56 19.53 -20.48
N ARG A 6 14.85 19.89 -20.43
CA ARG A 6 15.72 19.90 -21.61
C ARG A 6 15.93 18.48 -22.16
N LEU A 7 16.24 17.52 -21.29
CA LEU A 7 16.39 16.11 -21.67
C LEU A 7 15.11 15.50 -22.26
N LEU A 8 13.94 15.85 -21.73
CA LEU A 8 12.66 15.36 -22.28
C LEU A 8 12.32 15.93 -23.66
N ARG A 9 12.79 17.16 -23.94
CA ARG A 9 12.61 17.82 -25.24
C ARG A 9 13.67 17.40 -26.25
N ASP A 10 14.76 16.81 -25.77
CA ASP A 10 15.86 16.30 -26.58
C ASP A 10 15.50 14.92 -27.14
N GLN A 11 14.61 14.91 -28.13
CA GLN A 11 14.16 13.70 -28.81
C GLN A 11 14.38 13.83 -30.32
N LEU A 12 14.86 12.75 -30.94
CA LEU A 12 15.21 12.69 -32.37
C LEU A 12 14.01 12.86 -33.30
N THR A 13 12.80 12.61 -32.81
CA THR A 13 11.54 12.64 -33.59
C THR A 13 10.57 13.66 -33.02
N THR A 14 9.84 14.35 -33.88
CA THR A 14 8.85 15.33 -33.43
C THR A 14 7.71 14.63 -32.67
N PRO A 15 7.05 15.29 -31.70
CA PRO A 15 5.88 14.73 -31.02
C PRO A 15 4.77 14.28 -31.97
N LYS A 16 4.60 14.99 -33.10
CA LYS A 16 3.62 14.66 -34.14
C LYS A 16 3.92 13.32 -34.81
N GLU A 17 5.14 13.12 -35.29
CA GLU A 17 5.53 11.87 -35.98
C GLU A 17 5.43 10.68 -35.04
N ARG A 18 5.83 10.86 -33.78
CA ARG A 18 5.73 9.81 -32.76
C ARG A 18 4.28 9.43 -32.46
N ALA A 19 3.37 10.40 -32.40
CA ALA A 19 1.94 10.13 -32.23
C ALA A 19 1.37 9.33 -33.41
N VAL A 20 1.74 9.69 -34.65
CA VAL A 20 1.35 8.94 -35.85
C VAL A 20 1.89 7.51 -35.80
N TYR A 21 3.19 7.35 -35.50
CA TYR A 21 3.82 6.04 -35.38
C TYR A 21 3.12 5.13 -34.38
N TRP A 22 2.84 5.62 -33.16
CA TRP A 22 2.14 4.83 -32.14
C TRP A 22 0.70 4.50 -32.53
N THR A 23 0.01 5.41 -33.22
CA THR A 23 -1.35 5.16 -33.72
C THR A 23 -1.34 4.03 -34.75
N GLU A 24 -0.44 4.08 -35.73
CA GLU A 24 -0.27 3.00 -36.70
C GLU A 24 0.20 1.70 -36.05
N TYR A 25 1.04 1.78 -35.03
CA TYR A 25 1.51 0.61 -34.29
C TYR A 25 0.36 -0.10 -33.59
N VAL A 26 -0.55 0.63 -32.94
CA VAL A 26 -1.75 0.09 -32.29
C VAL A 26 -2.68 -0.56 -33.32
N ILE A 27 -2.89 0.10 -34.48
CA ILE A 27 -3.72 -0.45 -35.56
C ILE A 27 -3.09 -1.74 -36.13
N ARG A 28 -1.78 -1.74 -36.40
CA ARG A 28 -1.05 -2.92 -36.91
C ARG A 28 -1.08 -4.11 -35.96
N HIS A 29 -1.05 -3.86 -34.65
CA HIS A 29 -1.03 -4.90 -33.63
C HIS A 29 -2.41 -5.15 -33.00
N LYS A 30 -3.50 -4.90 -33.74
CA LYS A 30 -4.89 -5.22 -33.34
C LYS A 30 -5.24 -4.68 -31.93
N GLY A 31 -4.93 -3.41 -31.68
CA GLY A 31 -5.18 -2.77 -30.39
C GLY A 31 -4.06 -2.93 -29.37
N ALA A 32 -2.91 -3.49 -29.77
CA ALA A 32 -1.70 -3.68 -28.98
C ALA A 32 -2.01 -4.14 -27.54
N PRO A 33 -2.44 -5.39 -27.34
CA PRO A 33 -2.86 -5.90 -26.02
C PRO A 33 -1.77 -5.75 -24.95
N GLN A 34 -0.50 -5.77 -25.33
CA GLN A 34 0.65 -5.51 -24.45
C GLN A 34 0.80 -4.04 -23.99
N LEU A 35 0.20 -3.08 -24.69
CA LEU A 35 0.14 -1.67 -24.27
C LEU A 35 -1.09 -1.38 -23.40
N LYS A 36 -2.02 -2.34 -23.27
CA LYS A 36 -3.13 -2.19 -22.33
C LYS A 36 -2.56 -2.25 -20.91
N CYS A 37 -3.02 -1.33 -20.07
CA CYS A 37 -2.64 -1.33 -18.67
C CYS A 37 -3.20 -2.60 -18.03
N PRO A 38 -2.37 -3.53 -17.52
CA PRO A 38 -2.85 -4.75 -16.88
C PRO A 38 -3.73 -4.45 -15.67
N ALA A 39 -3.59 -3.26 -15.07
CA ALA A 39 -4.46 -2.76 -14.01
C ALA A 39 -5.95 -2.66 -14.40
N ALA A 40 -6.29 -2.61 -15.69
CA ALA A 40 -7.68 -2.58 -16.16
C ALA A 40 -8.35 -3.96 -16.19
N GLU A 41 -7.56 -5.05 -16.21
CA GLU A 41 -8.05 -6.43 -16.18
C GLU A 41 -7.88 -7.09 -14.80
N LEU A 42 -7.26 -6.37 -13.84
CA LEU A 42 -7.13 -6.86 -12.47
C LEU A 42 -8.52 -6.97 -11.81
N SER A 43 -8.76 -8.11 -11.18
CA SER A 43 -9.94 -8.29 -10.34
C SER A 43 -9.93 -7.28 -9.19
N TRP A 44 -11.11 -6.86 -8.71
CA TRP A 44 -11.23 -5.96 -7.55
C TRP A 44 -10.45 -6.46 -6.31
N VAL A 45 -10.28 -7.78 -6.20
CA VAL A 45 -9.55 -8.46 -5.13
C VAL A 45 -8.03 -8.19 -5.21
N GLU A 46 -7.46 -8.26 -6.42
CA GLU A 46 -6.04 -7.97 -6.65
C GLU A 46 -5.76 -6.48 -6.57
N PHE A 47 -6.67 -5.65 -7.08
CA PHE A 47 -6.56 -4.20 -6.99
C PHE A 47 -6.56 -3.72 -5.52
N LEU A 48 -7.40 -4.31 -4.68
CA LEU A 48 -7.51 -3.95 -3.26
C LEU A 48 -6.49 -4.67 -2.36
N MET A 49 -5.71 -5.62 -2.92
CA MET A 49 -4.79 -6.49 -2.18
C MET A 49 -5.39 -6.99 -0.85
N LEU A 50 -6.55 -7.64 -0.91
CA LEU A 50 -7.31 -8.07 0.27
C LEU A 50 -6.49 -8.91 1.27
N ASP A 51 -5.50 -9.67 0.78
CA ASP A 51 -4.57 -10.43 1.62
C ASP A 51 -3.75 -9.52 2.55
N VAL A 52 -3.22 -8.41 2.03
CA VAL A 52 -2.45 -7.43 2.80
C VAL A 52 -3.33 -6.77 3.87
N LEU A 53 -4.59 -6.45 3.53
CA LEU A 53 -5.54 -5.88 4.47
C LEU A 53 -5.90 -6.86 5.60
N ALA A 54 -6.09 -8.15 5.26
CA ALA A 54 -6.37 -9.19 6.24
C ALA A 54 -5.20 -9.40 7.21
N VAL A 55 -3.96 -9.48 6.71
CA VAL A 55 -2.76 -9.57 7.55
C VAL A 55 -2.64 -8.35 8.47
N LEU A 56 -2.86 -7.15 7.95
CA LEU A 56 -2.80 -5.91 8.73
C LEU A 56 -3.83 -5.87 9.86
N LEU A 57 -5.07 -6.31 9.59
CA LEU A 57 -6.12 -6.44 10.60
C LEU A 57 -5.75 -7.45 11.69
N VAL A 58 -5.21 -8.61 11.33
CA VAL A 58 -4.76 -9.62 12.30
C VAL A 58 -3.67 -9.07 13.21
N VAL A 59 -2.65 -8.41 12.65
CA VAL A 59 -1.57 -7.78 13.43
C VAL A 59 -2.12 -6.71 14.38
N LEU A 60 -3.06 -5.89 13.92
CA LEU A 60 -3.71 -4.87 14.73
C LEU A 60 -4.48 -5.48 15.92
N LEU A 61 -5.29 -6.51 15.66
CA LEU A 61 -6.04 -7.22 16.71
C LEU A 61 -5.12 -7.88 17.73
N ILE A 62 -4.04 -8.53 17.27
CA ILE A 62 -3.04 -9.14 18.14
C ILE A 62 -2.40 -8.07 19.03
N THR A 63 -2.01 -6.94 18.45
CA THR A 63 -1.38 -5.82 19.18
C THR A 63 -2.31 -5.28 20.26
N ILE A 64 -3.59 -5.03 19.93
CA ILE A 64 -4.60 -4.56 20.87
C ILE A 64 -4.81 -5.59 21.99
N TYR A 65 -4.90 -6.88 21.65
CA TYR A 65 -5.07 -7.95 22.64
C TYR A 65 -3.90 -8.00 23.63
N PHE A 66 -2.66 -7.90 23.14
CA PHE A 66 -1.48 -7.87 24.01
C PHE A 66 -1.45 -6.64 24.90
N LEU A 67 -1.74 -5.44 24.36
CA LEU A 67 -1.83 -4.21 25.14
C LEU A 67 -2.89 -4.32 26.24
N TYR A 68 -4.07 -4.82 25.91
CA TYR A 68 -5.15 -5.02 26.88
C TYR A 68 -4.74 -6.02 27.98
N ARG A 69 -4.11 -7.15 27.63
CA ARG A 69 -3.61 -8.10 28.63
C ARG A 69 -2.56 -7.49 29.54
N ILE A 70 -1.57 -6.81 28.97
CA ILE A 70 -0.48 -6.17 29.73
C ILE A 70 -1.08 -5.13 30.69
N PHE A 71 -1.97 -4.27 30.20
CA PHE A 71 -2.65 -3.28 31.02
C PHE A 71 -3.43 -3.92 32.16
N ARG A 72 -4.17 -5.01 31.91
CA ARG A 72 -4.92 -5.72 32.95
C ARG A 72 -4.00 -6.33 34.02
N VAL A 73 -2.87 -6.92 33.61
CA VAL A 73 -1.89 -7.51 34.54
C VAL A 73 -1.21 -6.42 35.39
N ILE A 74 -0.85 -5.29 34.78
CA ILE A 74 -0.27 -4.14 35.50
C ILE A 74 -1.27 -3.63 36.54
N LEU A 75 -2.52 -3.38 36.16
CA LEU A 75 -3.56 -2.97 37.10
C LEU A 75 -3.73 -3.97 38.24
N ALA A 76 -3.86 -5.27 37.93
CA ALA A 76 -4.01 -6.30 38.96
C ALA A 76 -2.82 -6.35 39.94
N LYS A 77 -1.59 -6.19 39.44
CA LYS A 77 -0.39 -6.12 40.30
C LYS A 77 -0.38 -4.87 41.18
N ILE A 78 -0.74 -3.70 40.64
CA ILE A 78 -0.79 -2.45 41.40
C ILE A 78 -1.84 -2.53 42.51
N PHE A 79 -3.06 -2.98 42.21
CA PHE A 79 -4.12 -3.14 43.21
C PHE A 79 -3.78 -4.21 44.26
N GLY A 80 -3.12 -5.30 43.86
CA GLY A 80 -2.64 -6.32 44.80
C GLY A 80 -1.57 -5.79 45.76
N HIS A 81 -0.63 -4.97 45.26
CA HIS A 81 0.43 -4.38 46.08
C HIS A 81 -0.10 -3.32 47.07
N GLN A 82 -1.05 -2.50 46.64
CA GLN A 82 -1.72 -1.51 47.51
C GLN A 82 -2.44 -2.17 48.70
N LYS A 83 -3.10 -3.32 48.47
CA LYS A 83 -3.82 -4.06 49.51
C LYS A 83 -2.91 -4.72 50.56
N VAL A 84 -1.68 -5.10 50.16
CA VAL A 84 -0.67 -5.62 51.11
C VAL A 84 -0.10 -4.49 51.95
N LYS A 85 0.20 -3.33 51.35
CA LYS A 85 0.75 -2.18 52.07
C LYS A 85 -0.22 -1.64 53.13
N SER A 86 -1.52 -1.52 52.83
CA SER A 86 -2.51 -0.99 53.80
C SER A 86 -2.84 -1.94 54.96
N LYS A 87 -2.30 -3.17 54.98
CA LYS A 87 -2.50 -4.15 56.06
C LYS A 87 -1.27 -4.26 56.97
N LEU A 88 -0.14 -3.65 56.56
CA LEU A 88 1.14 -3.64 57.26
C LEU A 88 1.40 -2.32 58.01
N GLU A 89 0.65 -1.26 57.69
CA GLU A 89 0.52 -0.03 58.49
C GLU A 89 -0.71 -0.15 59.41
#